data_AF-J9GGD5-F1
#
_entry.id   AF-J9GGD5-F1
#
_cell.length_a   1.000
_cell.length_b   1.000
_cell.length_c   1.000
_cell.angle_alpha   90.00
_cell.angle_beta   90.00
_cell.angle_gamma   90.00
#
_symmetry.space_group_name_H-M   'P 1'
#
loop_
_entity.id
_entity.type
_entity.pdbx_description
1 polymer ?
#
loop_
_entity_poly.entity_id
_entity_poly.type
_entity_poly.pdbx_seq_one_letter_code
_entity_poly.pdbx_strand_id
1 'polypeptide(L)'
;MAGAAFGIGIMCCVVAGKQEDQRMEQIRVRRQKKGERKTIHFRDREGSERFSLLDGESLCMMAEDGTKEIGLCRFVDGKQVDVNGQIWEIGEFLWQMERRGIQVYPLETA
;
A
#
# COMPACT_ATOMS: atom_id res chain seq x y z
N MET A 1 54.85 -28.92 -26.28
CA MET A 1 55.24 -28.37 -24.97
C MET A 1 54.28 -27.24 -24.67
N ALA A 2 53.35 -27.45 -23.74
CA ALA A 2 52.37 -26.45 -23.30
C ALA A 2 52.80 -25.90 -21.94
N GLY A 3 52.72 -24.58 -21.78
CA GLY A 3 53.06 -23.85 -20.55
C GLY A 3 53.52 -22.44 -20.91
N ALA A 4 53.14 -21.36 -20.22
CA ALA A 4 52.29 -21.22 -19.07
C ALA A 4 51.68 -19.79 -19.07
N ALA A 5 50.59 -19.68 -18.33
CA ALA A 5 49.91 -18.48 -17.87
C ALA A 5 50.80 -17.24 -17.63
N PHE A 6 50.31 -16.06 -18.01
CA PHE A 6 50.34 -14.86 -17.18
C PHE A 6 49.17 -13.96 -17.57
N GLY A 7 48.20 -13.85 -16.66
CA GLY A 7 47.27 -12.75 -16.64
C GLY A 7 47.93 -11.50 -16.06
N ILE A 8 47.45 -10.34 -16.49
CA ILE A 8 47.36 -9.04 -15.80
C ILE A 8 46.33 -8.31 -16.69
N GLY A 9 45.08 -8.20 -16.28
CA GLY A 9 44.68 -7.13 -15.38
C GLY A 9 44.38 -5.88 -16.21
N ILE A 10 43.36 -5.94 -17.07
CA ILE A 10 42.82 -4.71 -17.67
C ILE A 10 42.04 -3.98 -16.58
N MET A 11 42.82 -3.12 -15.95
CA MET A 11 42.49 -2.06 -15.04
C MET A 11 41.23 -1.32 -15.49
N CYS A 12 40.21 -1.44 -14.64
CA CYS A 12 39.11 -0.51 -14.42
C CYS A 12 38.81 0.44 -15.60
N CYS A 13 37.98 -0.05 -16.53
CA CYS A 13 37.13 0.84 -17.31
C CYS A 13 36.46 1.79 -16.33
N VAL A 14 36.93 3.03 -16.39
CA VAL A 14 36.43 4.17 -15.64
C VAL A 14 34.94 4.22 -15.93
N VAL A 15 34.15 3.72 -14.98
CA VAL A 15 32.69 3.88 -15.01
C VAL A 15 32.48 5.36 -14.79
N ALA A 16 32.46 6.10 -15.90
CA ALA A 16 31.99 7.46 -15.96
C ALA A 16 30.62 7.48 -15.25
N GLY A 17 30.55 8.23 -14.15
CA GLY A 17 29.44 8.23 -13.19
C GLY A 17 28.07 8.35 -13.84
N LYS A 18 27.40 7.20 -14.02
CA LYS A 18 26.03 7.11 -14.52
C LYS A 18 25.24 5.92 -13.97
N GLN A 19 25.72 5.23 -12.94
CA GLN A 19 25.01 4.07 -12.38
C GLN A 19 25.10 3.94 -10.85
N GLU A 20 25.10 5.05 -10.13
CA GLU A 20 24.83 5.01 -8.68
C GLU A 20 23.54 5.75 -8.29
N ASP A 21 23.04 6.64 -9.13
CA ASP A 21 21.85 7.44 -8.82
C ASP A 21 20.55 6.63 -8.89
N GLN A 22 20.45 5.67 -9.81
CA GLN A 22 19.20 4.94 -10.04
C GLN A 22 18.91 3.86 -8.98
N ARG A 23 19.94 3.41 -8.25
CA ARG A 23 19.79 2.43 -7.16
C ARG A 23 19.37 3.10 -5.85
N MET A 24 19.64 4.40 -5.71
CA MET A 24 19.30 5.17 -4.51
C MET A 24 17.83 5.60 -4.47
N GLU A 25 17.19 5.81 -5.63
CA GLU A 25 15.75 6.12 -5.70
C GLU A 25 14.87 4.94 -5.27
N GLN A 26 15.26 3.70 -5.60
CA GLN A 26 14.50 2.52 -5.15
C GLN A 26 14.59 2.29 -3.64
N ILE A 27 15.70 2.67 -2.99
CA ILE A 27 15.87 2.48 -1.54
C ILE A 27 15.07 3.55 -0.75
N ARG A 28 14.91 4.77 -1.30
CA ARG A 28 14.07 5.81 -0.68
C ARG A 28 12.58 5.49 -0.78
N VAL A 29 12.11 5.01 -1.94
CA VAL A 29 10.71 4.57 -2.12
C VAL A 29 10.37 3.37 -1.22
N ARG A 30 11.30 2.43 -1.03
CA ARG A 30 11.08 1.26 -0.17
C ARG A 30 11.13 1.56 1.33
N ARG A 31 11.85 2.60 1.77
CA ARG A 31 11.96 2.95 3.20
C ARG A 31 10.77 3.73 3.77
N GLN A 32 10.00 4.44 2.95
CA GLN A 32 8.83 5.18 3.46
C GLN A 32 7.62 4.29 3.83
N LYS A 33 7.52 3.07 3.28
CA LYS A 33 6.46 2.10 3.65
C LYS A 33 6.77 1.24 4.87
N LYS A 34 7.70 1.67 5.71
CA LYS A 34 7.97 1.07 7.02
C LYS A 34 7.81 2.10 8.15
N GLY A 35 6.93 3.09 7.93
CA GLY A 35 6.25 3.72 9.05
C GLY A 35 5.30 2.68 9.65
N GLU A 36 5.15 2.66 10.96
CA GLU A 36 4.26 1.76 11.70
C GLU A 36 2.96 1.54 10.92
N ARG A 37 2.56 0.27 10.71
CA ARG A 37 1.28 -0.04 10.05
C ARG A 37 0.18 0.65 10.84
N LYS A 38 -0.33 1.76 10.32
CA LYS A 38 -1.36 2.53 11.00
C LYS A 38 -2.65 1.74 10.93
N THR A 39 -3.28 1.52 12.08
CA THR A 39 -4.61 0.94 12.14
C THR A 39 -5.65 2.02 11.87
N ILE A 40 -6.50 1.77 10.90
CA ILE A 40 -7.62 2.60 10.46
C ILE A 40 -8.86 2.06 11.14
N HIS A 41 -9.48 2.85 12.00
CA HIS A 41 -10.67 2.46 12.76
C HIS A 41 -11.91 3.00 12.08
N PHE A 42 -12.72 2.12 11.49
CA PHE A 42 -13.98 2.50 10.85
C PHE A 42 -15.09 2.49 11.89
N ARG A 43 -15.71 3.66 12.08
CA ARG A 43 -16.78 3.87 13.05
C ARG A 43 -18.09 4.14 12.34
N ASP A 44 -19.18 3.68 12.94
CA ASP A 44 -20.52 4.03 12.49
C ASP A 44 -20.91 5.45 12.91
N ARG A 45 -22.14 5.86 12.55
CA ARG A 45 -22.71 7.18 12.87
C ARG A 45 -22.88 7.42 14.38
N GLU A 46 -23.06 6.37 15.17
CA GLU A 46 -23.12 6.44 16.63
C GLU A 46 -21.70 6.54 17.26
N GLY A 47 -20.65 6.44 16.43
CA GLY A 47 -19.26 6.49 16.86
C GLY A 47 -18.72 5.17 17.37
N SER A 48 -19.49 4.08 17.24
CA SER A 48 -19.03 2.75 17.63
C SER A 48 -18.14 2.15 16.54
N GLU A 49 -17.03 1.54 16.94
CA GLU A 49 -16.13 0.87 16.01
C GLU A 49 -16.80 -0.38 15.43
N ARG A 50 -16.89 -0.43 14.10
CA ARG A 50 -17.42 -1.60 13.38
C ARG A 50 -16.32 -2.59 13.08
N PHE A 51 -15.22 -2.10 12.53
CA PHE A 51 -14.03 -2.89 12.24
C PHE A 51 -12.81 -1.97 12.10
N SER A 52 -11.63 -2.59 12.13
CA SER A 52 -10.35 -1.93 11.91
C SER A 52 -9.57 -2.60 10.80
N LEU A 53 -8.83 -1.82 10.01
CA LEU A 53 -7.95 -2.30 8.95
C LEU A 53 -6.55 -1.72 9.14
N LEU A 54 -5.51 -2.49 8.84
CA LEU A 54 -4.17 -1.96 8.75
C LEU A 54 -3.99 -1.17 7.46
N ASP A 55 -3.10 -0.17 7.49
CA ASP A 55 -2.71 0.56 6.28
C ASP A 55 -2.25 -0.40 5.17
N GLY A 56 -2.94 -0.35 4.03
CA GLY A 56 -2.68 -1.20 2.89
C GLY A 56 -3.43 -2.54 2.90
N GLU A 57 -4.34 -2.78 3.85
CA GLU A 57 -5.28 -3.89 3.77
C GLU A 57 -6.44 -3.60 2.82
N SER A 58 -7.10 -4.68 2.40
CA SER A 58 -8.24 -4.62 1.49
C SER A 58 -9.54 -4.75 2.26
N LEU A 59 -10.55 -4.03 1.80
CA LEU A 59 -11.93 -4.18 2.23
C LEU A 59 -12.78 -4.68 1.08
N CYS A 60 -13.83 -5.42 1.41
CA CYS A 60 -14.82 -5.86 0.45
C CYS A 60 -16.10 -5.06 0.66
N MET A 61 -16.62 -4.54 -0.44
CA MET A 61 -17.87 -3.80 -0.52
C MET A 61 -18.85 -4.66 -1.30
N MET A 62 -19.92 -5.10 -0.66
CA MET A 62 -20.99 -5.87 -1.28
C MET A 62 -22.21 -4.98 -1.48
N ALA A 63 -22.58 -4.73 -2.74
CA ALA A 63 -23.83 -4.06 -3.09
C ALA A 63 -25.03 -5.01 -2.95
N GLU A 64 -26.24 -4.45 -2.92
CA GLU A 64 -27.49 -5.19 -2.71
C GLU A 64 -27.79 -6.21 -3.82
N ASP A 65 -27.28 -5.98 -5.03
CA ASP A 65 -27.38 -6.88 -6.17
C ASP A 65 -26.44 -8.11 -6.08
N GLY A 66 -25.62 -8.17 -5.03
CA GLY A 66 -24.61 -9.20 -4.82
C GLY A 66 -23.26 -8.90 -5.49
N THR A 67 -23.12 -7.75 -6.16
CA THR A 67 -21.84 -7.31 -6.74
C THR A 67 -20.84 -7.04 -5.62
N LYS A 68 -19.64 -7.63 -5.72
CA LYS A 68 -18.57 -7.50 -4.73
C LYS A 68 -17.40 -6.76 -5.32
N GLU A 69 -17.04 -5.65 -4.69
CA GLU A 69 -15.89 -4.84 -5.08
C GLU A 69 -14.82 -4.93 -3.99
N ILE A 70 -13.58 -5.16 -4.40
CA ILE A 70 -12.42 -5.19 -3.49
C ILE A 70 -11.71 -3.86 -3.61
N GLY A 71 -11.69 -3.09 -2.52
CA GLY A 71 -11.00 -1.82 -2.43
C GLY A 71 -9.74 -1.93 -1.58
N LEU A 72 -8.61 -1.47 -2.09
CA LEU A 72 -7.42 -1.26 -1.26
C LEU A 72 -7.66 -0.03 -0.38
N CYS A 73 -7.47 -0.17 0.92
CA CYS A 73 -7.58 0.92 1.88
C CYS A 73 -6.19 1.40 2.32
N ARG A 74 -5.92 2.69 2.11
CA ARG A 74 -4.69 3.34 2.56
C ARG A 74 -5.03 4.49 3.48
N PHE A 75 -4.27 4.60 4.56
CA PHE A 75 -4.36 5.73 5.46
C PHE A 75 -3.77 6.96 4.77
N VAL A 76 -4.52 8.06 4.74
CA VAL A 76 -4.06 9.34 4.18
C VAL A 76 -3.70 10.28 5.33
N ASP A 77 -4.65 10.52 6.22
CA ASP A 77 -4.49 11.38 7.39
C ASP A 77 -5.42 10.92 8.53
N GLY A 78 -5.35 11.54 9.72
CA GLY A 78 -6.07 11.11 10.93
C GLY A 78 -7.60 11.09 10.82
N LYS A 79 -8.18 11.64 9.74
CA LYS A 79 -9.62 11.61 9.45
C LYS A 79 -9.96 11.06 8.07
N GLN A 80 -8.97 10.84 7.21
CA GLN A 80 -9.17 10.55 5.79
C GLN A 80 -8.46 9.27 5.37
N VAL A 81 -9.10 8.52 4.49
CA VAL A 81 -8.58 7.29 3.90
C VAL A 81 -8.73 7.33 2.39
N ASP A 82 -7.79 6.73 1.70
CA ASP A 82 -7.89 6.43 0.29
C ASP A 82 -8.44 5.02 0.15
N VAL A 83 -9.60 4.89 -0.49
CA VAL A 83 -10.22 3.61 -0.82
C VAL A 83 -10.31 3.54 -2.34
N ASN A 84 -9.55 2.62 -2.93
CA ASN A 84 -9.51 2.41 -4.38
C ASN A 84 -9.14 3.68 -5.19
N GLY A 85 -8.24 4.53 -4.66
CA GLY A 85 -7.84 5.78 -5.31
C GLY A 85 -8.80 6.96 -5.10
N GLN A 86 -9.87 6.77 -4.30
CA GLN A 86 -10.77 7.83 -3.90
C GLN A 86 -10.58 8.17 -2.42
N ILE A 87 -10.46 9.46 -2.12
CA ILE A 87 -10.35 9.94 -0.73
C ILE A 87 -11.74 10.02 -0.09
N TRP A 88 -11.85 9.46 1.11
CA TRP A 88 -13.04 9.43 1.93
C TRP A 88 -12.73 9.87 3.36
N GLU A 89 -13.69 10.50 4.04
CA GLU A 89 -13.62 10.71 5.48
C GLU A 89 -13.98 9.41 6.21
N ILE A 90 -13.13 8.98 7.15
CA ILE A 90 -13.29 7.71 7.89
C ILE A 90 -14.64 7.63 8.61
N GLY A 91 -15.08 8.74 9.22
CA GLY A 91 -16.34 8.82 9.96
C GLY A 91 -17.60 8.82 9.08
N GLU A 92 -17.46 9.19 7.81
CA GLU A 92 -18.59 9.26 6.86
C GLU A 92 -18.62 8.06 5.91
N PHE A 93 -17.48 7.40 5.70
CA PHE A 93 -17.34 6.33 4.71
C PHE A 93 -18.36 5.22 4.90
N LEU A 94 -18.46 4.65 6.12
CA LEU A 94 -19.41 3.58 6.40
C LEU A 94 -20.86 4.01 6.24
N TRP A 95 -21.20 5.20 6.73
CA TRP A 95 -22.55 5.74 6.61
C TRP A 95 -22.95 5.99 5.15
N GLN A 96 -22.02 6.50 4.33
CA GLN A 96 -22.27 6.70 2.91
C GLN A 96 -22.45 5.39 2.16
N MET A 97 -21.71 4.33 2.53
CA MET A 97 -21.88 3.00 1.94
C MET A 97 -23.22 2.37 2.36
N GLU A 98 -23.57 2.44 3.65
CA GLU A 98 -24.84 1.94 4.17
C GLU A 98 -26.04 2.63 3.50
N ARG A 99 -25.97 3.96 3.28
CA ARG A 99 -27.00 4.71 2.54
C ARG A 99 -27.16 4.27 1.09
N ARG A 100 -26.15 3.66 0.49
CA ARG A 100 -26.18 3.11 -0.88
C ARG A 100 -26.60 1.63 -0.88
N GLY A 101 -26.91 1.04 0.28
CA GLY A 101 -27.15 -0.40 0.39
C GLY A 101 -25.88 -1.23 0.20
N ILE A 102 -24.70 -0.63 0.40
CA ILE A 102 -23.41 -1.31 0.26
C ILE A 102 -22.93 -1.71 1.64
N GLN A 103 -22.80 -3.01 1.88
CA GLN A 103 -22.17 -3.55 3.08
C GLN A 103 -20.65 -3.56 2.90
N VAL A 104 -19.94 -3.06 3.91
CA VAL A 104 -18.47 -3.06 3.90
C VAL A 104 -17.96 -3.94 5.03
N TYR A 105 -17.02 -4.83 4.72
CA TYR A 105 -16.36 -5.68 5.70
C TYR A 105 -14.88 -5.87 5.35
N PRO A 106 -14.02 -6.10 6.37
CA PRO A 106 -12.61 -6.36 6.14
C PRO A 106 -12.43 -7.64 5.33
N LEU A 107 -11.53 -7.63 4.34
CA LEU A 107 -11.17 -8.84 3.61
C LEU A 107 -10.07 -9.55 4.41
N GLU A 108 -10.46 -10.51 5.25
CA GLU A 108 -9.50 -11.37 5.95
C GLU A 108 -8.65 -12.10 4.91
N THR A 109 -7.36 -11.73 4.85
CA THR A 109 -6.40 -12.44 4.01
C THR A 109 -5.89 -13.61 4.85
N ALA A 110 -6.49 -14.79 4.64
CA ALA A 110 -6.13 -16.04 5.31
C ALA A 110 -4.69 -16.48 5.00
#